data_AF-A0A8D2AW00-F1
#
_entry.id   AF-A0A8D2AW00-F1
#
_cell.length_a   1.000
_cell.length_b   1.000
_cell.length_c   1.000
_cell.angle_alpha   90.00
_cell.angle_beta   90.00
_cell.angle_gamma   90.00
#
_symmetry.space_group_name_H-M   'P 1'
#
loop_
_entity.id
_entity.type
_entity.pdbx_description
1 polymer ?
#
loop_
_entity_poly.entity_id
_entity_poly.type
_entity_poly.pdbx_seq_one_letter_code
_entity_poly.pdbx_strand_id
1 'polypeptide(L)'
;MWLLTALLLWVPVGGQVEPTKAVITLQPPWVSVLQDEKVTLLCEGPQQSGDNSTQWFLNGTAIQTSTSRYSITAASINDSGEYRCQTGLSMPSDPVQLDIHRDWLLLQASSRVFTEGKPLTLRCHAWKNKLVYNMLFYQNGKTFKFSPWNSELTIQKTNMSHNGIYHCSGMGRHRYTSAGVSVTVKGLQSSTPVWFNILFYLSVGVIFLVNTVLCITIHKELQRKKKWNLEISLTSDYRKKVNSYLQKDRNLEEEVKCLEQEEQPQERVHQKNPEGEQ
;
A
#
# COMPACT_ATOMS: atom_id res chain seq x y z
N MET A 1 34.15 7.19 -6.31
CA MET A 1 33.71 8.44 -5.67
C MET A 1 32.26 8.79 -6.02
N TRP A 2 31.35 7.80 -6.00
CA TRP A 2 29.90 7.96 -6.27
C TRP A 2 29.03 7.24 -5.22
N LEU A 3 29.66 6.74 -4.15
CA LEU A 3 29.01 5.97 -3.07
C LEU A 3 28.68 6.82 -1.84
N LEU A 4 29.27 8.03 -1.71
CA LEU A 4 29.04 8.91 -0.57
C LEU A 4 27.84 9.85 -0.73
N THR A 5 27.33 10.03 -1.96
CA THR A 5 26.16 10.87 -2.24
C THR A 5 24.82 10.15 -1.97
N ALA A 6 24.82 8.81 -1.88
CA ALA A 6 23.61 8.03 -1.60
C ALA A 6 23.25 7.97 -0.11
N LEU A 7 24.21 8.23 0.80
CA LEU A 7 24.00 8.14 2.25
C LEU A 7 23.38 9.39 2.89
N LEU A 8 23.26 10.50 2.16
CA LEU A 8 22.67 11.74 2.67
C LEU A 8 21.16 11.91 2.36
N LEU A 9 20.55 10.99 1.61
CA LEU A 9 19.12 11.05 1.28
C LEU A 9 18.20 10.34 2.29
N TRP A 10 18.76 9.73 3.34
CA TRP A 10 18.00 9.01 4.37
C TRP A 10 18.20 9.65 5.75
N VAL A 11 18.32 10.97 5.82
CA VAL A 11 17.88 11.66 7.04
C VAL A 11 16.35 11.69 6.93
N PRO A 12 15.59 11.05 7.84
CA PRO A 12 14.17 11.31 7.93
C PRO A 12 14.03 12.79 8.24
N VAL A 13 13.68 13.57 7.22
CA VAL A 13 13.22 14.94 7.39
C VAL A 13 12.09 14.88 8.41
N GLY A 14 12.20 15.75 9.41
CA GLY A 14 11.45 15.81 10.67
C GLY A 14 10.14 15.04 10.74
N GLY A 15 9.96 14.32 11.86
CA GLY A 15 8.68 13.75 12.24
C GLY A 15 7.58 14.79 12.11
N GLN A 16 6.80 14.67 11.04
CA GLN A 16 5.57 15.42 10.88
C GLN A 16 4.63 14.82 11.91
N VAL A 17 4.48 15.50 13.05
CA VAL A 17 3.45 15.16 14.04
C VAL A 17 2.13 15.32 13.30
N GLU A 18 1.53 14.21 12.89
CA GLU A 18 0.23 14.21 12.25
C GLU A 18 -0.75 14.88 13.24
N PRO A 19 -1.43 15.96 12.84
CA PRO A 19 -2.25 16.73 13.75
C PRO A 19 -3.37 15.84 14.30
N THR A 20 -3.47 15.78 15.63
CA THR A 20 -4.41 14.90 16.33
C THR A 20 -5.86 15.27 15.97
N LYS A 21 -6.64 14.28 15.51
CA LYS A 21 -8.07 14.45 15.25
C LYS A 21 -8.86 14.49 16.57
N ALA A 22 -9.95 15.24 16.60
CA ALA A 22 -10.93 15.12 17.67
C ALA A 22 -11.70 13.79 17.56
N VAL A 23 -12.31 13.36 18.66
CA VAL A 23 -13.11 12.13 18.75
C VAL A 23 -14.48 12.47 19.33
N ILE A 24 -15.54 11.97 18.70
CA ILE A 24 -16.91 12.07 19.23
C ILE A 24 -17.23 10.82 20.04
N THR A 25 -17.69 11.03 21.27
CA THR A 25 -18.22 9.98 22.15
C THR A 25 -19.70 10.24 22.41
N LEU A 26 -20.53 9.20 22.22
CA LEU A 26 -21.97 9.26 22.47
C LEU A 26 -22.30 8.81 23.90
N GLN A 27 -23.21 9.54 24.55
CA GLN A 27 -23.79 9.16 25.84
C GLN A 27 -25.32 9.22 25.75
N PRO A 28 -26.02 8.07 25.79
CA PRO A 28 -25.51 6.68 25.81
C PRO A 28 -24.76 6.29 24.52
N PRO A 29 -23.97 5.19 24.48
CA PRO A 29 -23.03 4.87 23.38
C PRO A 29 -23.70 4.33 22.10
N TRP A 30 -24.99 4.62 21.88
CA TRP A 30 -25.77 4.06 20.78
C TRP A 30 -25.86 5.03 19.61
N VAL A 31 -25.49 4.57 18.42
CA VAL A 31 -25.61 5.32 17.15
C VAL A 31 -27.03 5.32 16.57
N SER A 32 -27.90 4.43 17.07
CA SER A 32 -29.32 4.38 16.72
C SER A 32 -30.14 4.66 17.97
N VAL A 33 -31.00 5.67 17.91
CA VAL A 33 -31.76 6.20 19.06
C VAL A 33 -33.24 6.32 18.69
N LEU A 34 -34.14 6.16 19.68
CA LEU A 34 -35.57 6.35 19.44
C LEU A 34 -35.96 7.84 19.57
N GLN A 35 -37.04 8.23 18.90
CA GLN A 35 -37.57 9.58 19.04
C GLN A 35 -37.94 9.92 20.50
N ASP A 36 -37.79 11.19 20.86
CA ASP A 36 -38.03 11.78 22.19
C ASP A 36 -36.98 11.38 23.25
N GLU A 37 -35.93 10.68 22.86
CA GLU A 37 -34.85 10.31 23.77
C GLU A 37 -33.77 11.40 23.85
N LYS A 38 -33.11 11.44 25.00
CA LYS A 38 -31.96 12.31 25.22
C LYS A 38 -30.69 11.62 24.76
N VAL A 39 -29.94 12.27 23.89
CA VAL A 39 -28.59 11.85 23.48
C VAL A 39 -27.62 13.01 23.64
N THR A 40 -26.42 12.72 24.12
CA THR A 40 -25.37 13.71 24.32
C THR A 40 -24.13 13.30 23.53
N LEU A 41 -23.66 14.19 22.68
CA LEU A 41 -22.42 14.06 21.94
C LEU A 41 -21.33 14.83 22.70
N LEU A 42 -20.20 14.19 22.92
CA LEU A 42 -19.03 14.75 23.59
C LEU A 42 -17.88 14.79 22.59
N CYS A 43 -17.25 15.95 22.44
CA CYS A 43 -16.06 16.11 21.62
C CYS A 43 -14.82 16.13 22.49
N GLU A 44 -13.89 15.22 22.23
CA GLU A 44 -12.62 15.12 22.93
C GLU A 44 -11.47 15.39 21.95
N GLY A 45 -10.57 16.31 22.31
CA GLY A 45 -9.46 16.71 21.46
C GLY A 45 -8.54 17.70 22.18
N PRO A 46 -7.32 17.94 21.65
CA PRO A 46 -6.42 18.94 22.20
C PRO A 46 -7.09 20.32 22.15
N GLN A 47 -7.10 21.00 23.30
CA GLN A 47 -7.65 22.35 23.44
C GLN A 47 -6.53 23.38 23.56
N GLN A 48 -6.81 24.61 23.13
CA GLN A 48 -5.90 25.73 23.28
C GLN A 48 -6.02 26.31 24.70
N SER A 49 -4.90 26.69 25.32
CA SER A 49 -4.93 27.33 26.64
C SER A 49 -5.73 28.63 26.59
N GLY A 50 -6.87 28.67 27.28
CA GLY A 50 -7.77 29.82 27.33
C GLY A 50 -8.91 29.80 26.31
N ASP A 51 -8.90 28.89 25.34
CA ASP A 51 -10.01 28.68 24.39
C ASP A 51 -10.44 27.20 24.38
N ASN A 52 -11.59 26.96 25.01
CA ASN A 52 -12.24 25.64 25.08
C ASN A 52 -13.36 25.50 24.04
N SER A 53 -13.41 26.37 23.04
CA SER A 53 -14.43 26.34 22.01
C SER A 53 -14.35 25.07 21.17
N THR A 54 -15.53 24.55 20.84
CA THR A 54 -15.72 23.37 20.00
C THR A 54 -16.69 23.74 18.90
N GLN A 55 -16.30 23.49 17.65
CA GLN A 55 -17.18 23.62 16.50
C GLN A 55 -17.84 22.28 16.20
N TRP A 56 -19.15 22.30 16.00
CA TRP A 56 -19.94 21.13 15.65
C TRP A 56 -20.48 21.26 14.23
N PHE A 57 -20.54 20.15 13.51
CA PHE A 57 -21.08 20.07 12.17
C PHE A 57 -22.11 18.94 12.09
N LEU A 58 -23.26 19.23 11.50
CA LEU A 58 -24.28 18.24 11.12
C LEU A 58 -24.45 18.27 9.60
N ASN A 59 -24.16 17.15 8.93
CA ASN A 59 -24.20 17.03 7.47
C ASN A 59 -23.38 18.15 6.78
N GLY A 60 -22.24 18.51 7.37
CA GLY A 60 -21.36 19.59 6.89
C GLY A 60 -21.80 21.02 7.25
N THR A 61 -22.97 21.20 7.87
CA THR A 61 -23.48 22.51 8.30
C THR A 61 -23.06 22.78 9.75
N ALA A 62 -22.48 23.96 10.01
CA ALA A 62 -22.05 24.35 11.35
C ALA A 62 -23.27 24.57 12.28
N ILE A 63 -23.21 23.96 13.47
CA ILE A 63 -24.20 24.13 14.53
C ILE A 63 -23.77 25.30 15.42
N GLN A 64 -24.72 26.13 15.83
CA GLN A 64 -24.49 27.27 16.71
C GLN A 64 -24.29 26.83 18.17
N THR A 65 -23.20 26.12 18.44
CA THR A 65 -22.82 25.65 19.78
C THR A 65 -21.30 25.60 19.87
N SER A 66 -20.75 26.26 20.89
CA SER A 66 -19.32 26.33 21.16
C SER A 66 -18.85 25.42 22.29
N THR A 67 -19.76 24.71 22.96
CA THR A 67 -19.43 23.81 24.06
C THR A 67 -18.96 22.45 23.55
N SER A 68 -17.99 21.83 24.24
CA SER A 68 -17.52 20.46 23.96
C SER A 68 -18.61 19.39 24.12
N ARG A 69 -19.74 19.75 24.72
CA ARG A 69 -20.94 18.93 24.88
C ARG A 69 -22.07 19.49 24.02
N TYR A 70 -22.62 18.65 23.15
CA TYR A 70 -23.84 18.94 22.39
C TYR A 70 -24.95 17.97 22.85
N SER A 71 -26.05 18.50 23.40
CA SER A 71 -27.12 17.68 23.99
C SER A 71 -28.43 17.87 23.25
N ILE A 72 -28.93 16.77 22.70
CA ILE A 72 -30.26 16.68 22.10
C ILE A 72 -31.19 16.18 23.22
N THR A 73 -32.09 17.03 23.68
CA THR A 73 -32.98 16.74 24.83
C THR A 73 -34.14 15.83 24.47
N ALA A 74 -34.69 16.00 23.26
CA ALA A 74 -35.74 15.18 22.69
C ALA A 74 -35.43 14.95 21.21
N ALA A 75 -34.88 13.78 20.89
CA ALA A 75 -34.46 13.46 19.54
C ALA A 75 -35.62 13.49 18.54
N SER A 76 -35.41 14.13 17.41
CA SER A 76 -36.32 14.23 16.28
C SER A 76 -35.69 13.60 15.02
N ILE A 77 -36.50 13.27 14.00
CA ILE A 77 -35.96 12.72 12.75
C ILE A 77 -34.92 13.67 12.12
N ASN A 78 -35.10 14.98 12.27
CA ASN A 78 -34.22 16.00 11.70
C ASN A 78 -32.84 16.03 12.37
N ASP A 79 -32.68 15.43 13.55
CA ASP A 79 -31.40 15.30 14.22
C ASP A 79 -30.56 14.12 13.66
N SER A 80 -31.11 13.36 12.71
CA SER A 80 -30.37 12.27 12.05
C SER A 80 -29.37 12.83 11.05
N GLY A 81 -28.17 12.24 11.00
CA GLY A 81 -27.15 12.62 10.05
C GLY A 81 -25.74 12.34 10.50
N GLU A 82 -24.81 12.88 9.73
CA GLU A 82 -23.38 12.78 9.98
C GLU A 82 -22.92 13.92 10.89
N TYR A 83 -22.45 13.56 12.09
CA TYR A 83 -21.88 14.51 13.05
C TYR A 83 -20.35 14.52 12.97
N ARG A 84 -19.77 15.72 12.98
CA ARG A 84 -18.34 15.95 13.17
C ARG A 84 -18.10 17.05 14.20
N CYS A 85 -16.98 16.99 14.89
CA CYS A 85 -16.57 18.04 15.81
C CYS A 85 -15.11 18.43 15.58
N GLN A 86 -14.77 19.65 15.97
CA GLN A 86 -13.42 20.19 15.89
C GLN A 86 -13.16 21.06 17.12
N THR A 87 -12.04 20.83 17.81
CA THR A 87 -11.54 21.72 18.86
C THR A 87 -10.48 22.66 18.27
N GLY A 88 -10.14 23.75 18.96
CA GLY A 88 -9.27 24.81 18.41
C GLY A 88 -7.91 24.34 17.87
N LEU A 89 -7.34 23.23 18.37
CA LEU A 89 -6.06 22.67 17.90
C LEU A 89 -6.19 21.32 17.17
N SER A 90 -7.41 20.78 17.02
CA SER A 90 -7.60 19.47 16.41
C SER A 90 -7.97 19.58 14.94
N MET A 91 -7.69 18.50 14.20
CA MET A 91 -8.40 18.24 12.95
C MET A 91 -9.86 17.85 13.25
N PRO A 92 -10.79 18.03 12.29
CA PRO A 92 -12.15 17.52 12.41
C PRO A 92 -12.16 16.02 12.71
N SER A 93 -13.09 15.60 13.57
CA SER A 93 -13.26 14.21 13.94
C SER A 93 -13.65 13.35 12.74
N ASP A 94 -13.41 12.05 12.87
CA ASP A 94 -14.05 11.09 11.98
C ASP A 94 -15.59 11.19 12.15
N PRO A 95 -16.36 10.94 11.09
CA PRO A 95 -17.80 11.12 11.11
C PRO A 95 -18.50 10.07 11.97
N VAL A 96 -19.49 10.51 12.74
CA VAL A 96 -20.41 9.63 13.47
C VAL A 96 -21.81 9.78 12.90
N GLN A 97 -22.33 8.70 12.31
CA GLN A 97 -23.69 8.64 11.80
C GLN A 97 -24.66 8.36 12.96
N LEU A 98 -25.51 9.34 13.29
CA LEU A 98 -26.58 9.20 14.27
C LEU A 98 -27.92 9.02 13.53
N ASP A 99 -28.64 7.95 13.83
CA ASP A 99 -29.92 7.65 13.19
C ASP A 99 -31.06 7.64 14.22
N ILE A 100 -32.09 8.46 13.99
CA ILE A 100 -33.26 8.55 14.87
C ILE A 100 -34.44 7.77 14.28
N HIS A 101 -34.99 6.85 15.07
CA HIS A 101 -36.05 5.93 14.64
C HIS A 101 -37.39 6.20 15.35
N ARG A 102 -38.48 5.91 14.66
CA ARG A 102 -39.86 6.00 15.19
C ARG A 102 -40.51 4.62 15.26
N ASP A 103 -40.03 3.80 16.19
CA ASP A 103 -40.46 2.40 16.33
C ASP A 103 -40.73 2.02 17.79
N TRP A 104 -41.49 0.94 18.00
CA TRP A 104 -41.74 0.39 19.35
C TRP A 104 -40.51 -0.28 19.96
N LEU A 105 -39.73 -0.96 19.12
CA LEU A 105 -38.47 -1.61 19.47
C LEU A 105 -37.38 -1.16 18.49
N LEU A 106 -36.19 -0.94 19.03
CA LEU A 106 -35.00 -0.61 18.27
C LEU A 106 -33.86 -1.53 18.68
N LEU A 107 -33.24 -2.22 17.72
CA LEU A 107 -32.01 -2.94 17.98
C LEU A 107 -30.84 -1.95 17.93
N GLN A 108 -30.25 -1.67 19.09
CA GLN A 108 -29.06 -0.86 19.24
C GLN A 108 -27.83 -1.77 19.22
N ALA A 109 -26.90 -1.51 18.32
CA ALA A 109 -25.60 -2.17 18.28
C ALA A 109 -24.51 -1.21 18.75
N SER A 110 -23.51 -1.71 19.46
CA SER A 110 -22.37 -0.90 19.93
C SER A 110 -21.55 -0.27 18.79
N SER A 111 -21.51 -0.93 17.63
CA SER A 111 -21.00 -0.41 16.36
C SER A 111 -21.64 -1.21 15.21
N ARG A 112 -21.52 -0.73 13.98
CA ARG A 112 -21.96 -1.44 12.76
C ARG A 112 -20.80 -2.15 12.07
N VAL A 113 -19.57 -1.70 12.32
CA VAL A 113 -18.36 -2.23 11.70
C VAL A 113 -17.34 -2.55 12.78
N PHE A 114 -16.84 -3.78 12.77
CA PHE A 114 -15.88 -4.28 13.75
C PHE A 114 -14.72 -4.98 13.07
N THR A 115 -13.59 -5.05 13.75
CA THR A 115 -12.56 -6.04 13.46
C THR A 115 -12.85 -7.33 14.24
N GLU A 116 -12.45 -8.46 13.67
CA GLU A 116 -12.58 -9.77 14.30
C GLU A 116 -11.91 -9.81 15.69
N GLY A 117 -12.55 -10.53 16.62
CA GLY A 117 -12.12 -10.65 18.02
C GLY A 117 -12.63 -9.54 18.96
N LYS A 118 -13.26 -8.47 18.45
CA LYS A 118 -13.87 -7.43 19.29
C LYS A 118 -15.23 -7.88 19.84
N PRO A 119 -15.66 -7.38 21.01
CA PRO A 119 -16.98 -7.68 21.54
C PRO A 119 -18.06 -6.88 20.79
N LEU A 120 -19.17 -7.54 20.48
CA LEU A 120 -20.38 -6.93 19.92
C LEU A 120 -21.48 -6.97 20.96
N THR A 121 -21.97 -5.80 21.38
CA THR A 121 -23.12 -5.68 22.27
C THR A 121 -24.35 -5.28 21.47
N LEU A 122 -25.40 -6.07 21.59
CA LEU A 122 -26.71 -5.84 21.01
C LEU A 122 -27.71 -5.57 22.15
N ARG A 123 -28.40 -4.45 22.10
CA ARG A 123 -29.47 -4.09 23.02
C ARG A 123 -30.77 -3.91 22.24
N CYS A 124 -31.78 -4.70 22.57
CA CYS A 124 -33.12 -4.48 22.06
C CYS A 124 -33.85 -3.49 22.98
N HIS A 125 -33.92 -2.26 22.53
CA HIS A 125 -34.38 -1.13 23.31
C HIS A 125 -35.84 -0.81 23.01
N ALA A 126 -36.64 -0.61 24.05
CA ALA A 126 -38.06 -0.32 23.94
C ALA A 126 -38.32 1.18 24.08
N TRP A 127 -39.24 1.69 23.25
CA TRP A 127 -39.63 3.10 23.28
C TRP A 127 -40.04 3.55 24.69
N LYS A 128 -39.51 4.71 25.13
CA LYS A 128 -39.73 5.28 26.46
C LYS A 128 -39.41 4.32 27.61
N ASN A 129 -38.45 3.42 27.43
CA ASN A 129 -38.06 2.39 28.40
C ASN A 129 -39.27 1.56 28.90
N LYS A 130 -40.25 1.30 28.04
CA LYS A 130 -41.41 0.46 28.38
C LYS A 130 -40.96 -0.98 28.68
N LEU A 131 -41.69 -1.64 29.58
CA LEU A 131 -41.43 -3.04 29.94
C LEU A 131 -41.80 -3.96 28.77
N VAL A 132 -40.82 -4.75 28.31
CA VAL A 132 -40.96 -5.78 27.28
C VAL A 132 -40.22 -7.02 27.77
N TYR A 133 -40.79 -8.21 27.54
CA TYR A 133 -40.25 -9.50 28.00
C TYR A 133 -40.27 -10.53 26.86
N ASN A 134 -39.76 -11.74 27.10
CA ASN A 134 -39.65 -12.80 26.09
C ASN A 134 -38.95 -12.35 24.81
N MET A 135 -37.74 -11.81 24.99
CA MET A 135 -36.90 -11.26 23.94
C MET A 135 -36.32 -12.35 23.06
N LEU A 136 -36.47 -12.18 21.75
CA LEU A 136 -35.87 -13.01 20.71
C LEU A 136 -34.90 -12.15 19.89
N PHE A 137 -33.69 -12.63 19.70
CA PHE A 137 -32.71 -12.02 18.81
C PHE A 137 -32.54 -12.88 17.56
N TYR A 138 -32.50 -12.20 16.43
CA TYR A 138 -32.45 -12.80 15.10
C TYR A 138 -31.18 -12.36 14.39
N GLN A 139 -30.58 -13.27 13.64
CA GLN A 139 -29.51 -13.01 12.68
C GLN A 139 -29.94 -13.61 11.35
N ASN A 140 -30.01 -12.77 10.31
CA ASN A 140 -30.45 -13.18 8.96
C ASN A 140 -31.80 -13.92 8.97
N GLY A 141 -32.76 -13.44 9.77
CA GLY A 141 -34.09 -14.03 9.89
C GLY A 141 -34.20 -15.24 10.83
N LYS A 142 -33.07 -15.80 11.29
CA LYS A 142 -33.06 -16.96 12.20
C LYS A 142 -32.88 -16.52 13.65
N THR A 143 -33.73 -17.00 14.54
CA THR A 143 -33.55 -16.82 15.98
C THR A 143 -32.29 -17.54 16.45
N PHE A 144 -31.38 -16.84 17.12
CA PHE A 144 -30.17 -17.43 17.69
C PHE A 144 -30.08 -17.26 19.21
N LYS A 145 -30.86 -16.36 19.81
CA LYS A 145 -30.92 -16.18 21.26
C LYS A 145 -32.33 -15.86 21.74
N PHE A 146 -32.72 -16.47 22.85
CA PHE A 146 -33.91 -16.13 23.63
C PHE A 146 -33.50 -15.66 25.02
N SER A 147 -34.23 -14.69 25.56
CA SER A 147 -34.06 -14.16 26.90
C SER A 147 -35.42 -13.76 27.49
N PRO A 148 -35.82 -14.29 28.66
CA PRO A 148 -37.10 -13.93 29.27
C PRO A 148 -37.19 -12.45 29.66
N TRP A 149 -36.08 -11.87 30.15
CA TRP A 149 -36.07 -10.51 30.70
C TRP A 149 -34.91 -9.63 30.19
N ASN A 150 -33.74 -10.19 29.92
CA ASN A 150 -32.58 -9.39 29.50
C ASN A 150 -32.79 -8.89 28.06
N SER A 151 -32.75 -7.56 27.92
CA SER A 151 -32.79 -6.84 26.64
C SER A 151 -31.43 -6.71 25.97
N GLU A 152 -30.35 -7.13 26.63
CA GLU A 152 -28.97 -6.99 26.14
C GLU A 152 -28.30 -8.35 25.96
N LEU A 153 -27.50 -8.43 24.90
CA LEU A 153 -26.73 -9.60 24.51
C LEU A 153 -25.34 -9.17 24.07
N THR A 154 -24.31 -9.76 24.68
CA THR A 154 -22.92 -9.49 24.32
C THR A 154 -22.28 -10.73 23.73
N ILE A 155 -21.81 -10.61 22.49
CA ILE A 155 -20.98 -11.59 21.80
C ILE A 155 -19.54 -11.20 22.08
N GLN A 156 -18.85 -11.99 22.92
CA GLN A 156 -17.53 -11.62 23.47
C GLN A 156 -16.43 -11.52 22.42
N LYS A 157 -16.46 -12.41 21.42
CA LYS A 157 -15.50 -12.44 20.31
C LYS A 157 -16.24 -12.62 19.00
N THR A 158 -16.29 -11.55 18.20
CA THR A 158 -16.84 -11.63 16.84
C THR A 158 -15.87 -12.33 15.88
N ASN A 159 -16.43 -12.92 14.84
CA ASN A 159 -15.73 -13.54 13.71
C ASN A 159 -16.58 -13.31 12.45
N MET A 160 -16.13 -13.79 11.29
CA MET A 160 -16.84 -13.61 10.02
C MET A 160 -18.26 -14.21 9.98
N SER A 161 -18.58 -15.23 10.80
CA SER A 161 -19.93 -15.81 10.84
C SER A 161 -20.95 -14.92 11.55
N HIS A 162 -20.49 -13.89 12.27
CA HIS A 162 -21.35 -12.87 12.89
C HIS A 162 -21.73 -11.73 11.91
N ASN A 163 -21.42 -11.87 10.63
CA ASN A 163 -21.89 -10.94 9.62
C ASN A 163 -23.37 -11.16 9.33
N GLY A 164 -24.11 -10.08 9.13
CA GLY A 164 -25.51 -10.17 8.71
C GLY A 164 -26.40 -9.05 9.22
N ILE A 165 -27.70 -9.26 9.04
CA ILE A 165 -28.75 -8.34 9.48
C ILE A 165 -29.33 -8.87 10.78
N TYR A 166 -29.24 -8.07 11.83
CA TYR A 166 -29.75 -8.39 13.15
C TYR A 166 -31.06 -7.63 13.41
N HIS A 167 -32.02 -8.28 14.06
CA HIS A 167 -33.20 -7.63 14.61
C HIS A 167 -33.63 -8.34 15.89
N CYS A 168 -34.58 -7.76 16.62
CA CYS A 168 -35.14 -8.36 17.81
C CYS A 168 -36.67 -8.30 17.81
N SER A 169 -37.29 -9.21 18.58
CA SER A 169 -38.71 -9.12 18.91
C SER A 169 -38.91 -9.33 20.41
N GLY A 170 -39.99 -8.76 20.94
CA GLY A 170 -40.32 -8.83 22.35
C GLY A 170 -41.82 -8.71 22.59
N MET A 171 -42.29 -9.23 23.71
CA MET A 171 -43.69 -9.21 24.11
C MET A 171 -43.98 -8.02 25.03
N GLY A 172 -44.93 -7.19 24.63
CA GLY A 172 -45.56 -6.17 25.47
C GLY A 172 -47.08 -6.41 25.50
N ARG A 173 -47.86 -5.42 25.05
CA ARG A 173 -49.30 -5.63 24.76
C ARG A 173 -49.51 -6.63 23.61
N HIS A 174 -48.63 -6.56 22.63
CA HIS A 174 -48.53 -7.49 21.51
C HIS A 174 -47.03 -7.79 21.30
N ARG A 175 -46.73 -8.69 20.36
CA ARG A 175 -45.35 -8.89 19.92
C ARG A 175 -44.93 -7.73 19.03
N TYR A 176 -43.91 -7.00 19.45
CA TYR A 176 -43.25 -5.97 18.65
C TYR A 176 -41.96 -6.54 18.07
N THR A 177 -41.56 -6.02 16.91
CA THR A 177 -40.33 -6.40 16.21
C THR A 177 -39.60 -5.14 15.76
N SER A 178 -38.28 -5.10 15.93
CA SER A 178 -37.45 -3.98 15.49
C SER A 178 -37.14 -4.05 14.00
N ALA A 179 -36.75 -2.92 13.43
CA ALA A 179 -36.06 -2.89 12.14
C ALA A 179 -34.72 -3.67 12.20
N GLY A 180 -34.22 -4.06 11.02
CA GLY A 180 -32.96 -4.76 10.87
C GLY A 180 -31.75 -3.83 10.83
N VAL A 181 -30.66 -4.21 11.49
CA VAL A 181 -29.37 -3.52 11.50
C VAL A 181 -28.30 -4.40 10.87
N SER A 182 -27.61 -3.89 9.85
CA SER A 182 -26.49 -4.58 9.22
C SER A 182 -25.24 -4.46 10.07
N VAL A 183 -24.62 -5.59 10.40
CA VAL A 183 -23.35 -5.68 11.13
C VAL A 183 -22.32 -6.36 10.25
N THR A 184 -21.16 -5.72 10.12
CA THR A 184 -20.03 -6.19 9.33
C THR A 184 -18.78 -6.37 10.21
N VAL A 185 -18.27 -7.58 10.27
CA VAL A 185 -16.98 -7.94 10.86
C VAL A 185 -15.96 -8.05 9.73
N LYS A 186 -14.90 -7.26 9.84
CA LYS A 186 -13.72 -7.31 8.97
C LYS A 186 -12.75 -8.32 9.58
N GLY A 187 -12.29 -9.27 8.79
CA GLY A 187 -11.26 -10.22 9.22
C GLY A 187 -9.97 -9.50 9.61
N LEU A 188 -9.17 -10.10 10.50
CA LEU A 188 -7.80 -9.62 10.69
C LEU A 188 -7.10 -9.75 9.33
N GLN A 189 -6.74 -8.60 8.76
CA GLN A 189 -5.89 -8.56 7.57
C GLN A 189 -4.56 -9.16 8.02
N SER A 190 -4.39 -10.46 7.77
CA SER A 190 -3.20 -11.21 8.16
C SER A 190 -2.01 -10.43 7.63
N SER A 191 -1.24 -9.86 8.56
CA SER A 191 -0.04 -9.08 8.26
C SER A 191 0.74 -9.87 7.24
N THR A 192 0.97 -9.28 6.05
CA THR A 192 1.60 -9.98 4.92
C THR A 192 2.76 -10.81 5.46
N PRO A 193 2.68 -12.15 5.38
CA PRO A 193 3.53 -12.93 6.24
C PRO A 193 5.00 -12.65 5.89
N VAL A 194 5.82 -12.44 6.91
CA VAL A 194 7.18 -11.87 6.77
C VAL A 194 8.03 -12.69 5.79
N TRP A 195 7.74 -13.98 5.66
CA TRP A 195 8.34 -14.88 4.68
C TRP A 195 8.22 -14.42 3.21
N PHE A 196 7.21 -13.62 2.84
CA PHE A 196 7.03 -13.10 1.48
C PHE A 196 8.03 -11.99 1.21
N ASN A 197 8.30 -11.15 2.22
CA ASN A 197 9.37 -10.16 2.15
C ASN A 197 10.73 -10.86 2.04
N ILE A 198 10.98 -11.90 2.84
CA ILE A 198 12.22 -12.69 2.78
C ILE A 198 12.40 -13.33 1.41
N LEU A 199 11.36 -13.99 0.88
CA LEU A 199 11.41 -14.64 -0.43
C LEU A 199 11.63 -13.63 -1.56
N PHE A 200 10.98 -12.46 -1.47
CA PHE A 200 11.17 -11.36 -2.41
C PHE A 200 12.62 -10.87 -2.38
N TYR A 201 13.20 -10.58 -1.21
CA TYR A 201 14.60 -10.14 -1.10
C TYR A 201 15.60 -11.21 -1.55
N LEU A 202 15.34 -12.49 -1.25
CA LEU A 202 16.17 -13.59 -1.76
C LEU A 202 16.11 -13.68 -3.28
N SER A 203 14.93 -13.56 -3.88
CA SER A 203 14.77 -13.59 -5.34
C SER A 203 15.49 -12.42 -6.03
N VAL A 204 15.39 -11.21 -5.47
CA VAL A 204 16.10 -10.01 -5.96
C VAL A 204 17.60 -10.19 -5.82
N GLY A 205 18.07 -10.74 -4.69
CA GLY A 205 19.49 -11.04 -4.46
C GLY A 205 20.05 -12.03 -5.47
N VAL A 206 19.33 -13.12 -5.77
CA VAL A 206 19.73 -14.11 -6.78
C VAL A 206 19.78 -13.48 -8.17
N ILE A 207 18.77 -12.70 -8.56
CA ILE A 207 18.75 -11.99 -9.85
C ILE A 207 19.95 -11.04 -9.96
N PHE A 208 20.28 -10.31 -8.90
CA PHE A 208 21.43 -9.41 -8.88
C PHE A 208 22.75 -10.18 -9.04
N LEU A 209 22.92 -11.31 -8.36
CA LEU A 209 24.10 -12.17 -8.48
C LEU A 209 24.23 -12.75 -9.90
N VAL A 210 23.14 -13.27 -10.48
CA VAL A 210 23.13 -13.81 -11.85
C VAL A 210 23.49 -12.73 -12.86
N ASN A 211 22.88 -11.54 -12.76
CA ASN A 211 23.21 -10.42 -13.65
C ASN A 211 24.65 -9.96 -13.48
N THR A 212 25.17 -9.92 -12.25
CA THR A 212 26.57 -9.54 -11.99
C THR A 212 27.54 -10.55 -12.59
N VAL A 213 27.30 -11.85 -12.41
CA VAL A 213 28.11 -12.92 -13.00
C VAL A 213 28.05 -12.90 -14.53
N LEU A 214 26.86 -12.70 -15.10
CA LEU A 214 26.66 -12.58 -16.55
C LEU A 214 27.42 -11.37 -17.10
N CYS A 215 27.31 -10.21 -16.45
CA CYS A 215 28.06 -9.00 -16.80
C CYS A 215 29.57 -9.22 -16.73
N ILE A 216 30.08 -9.88 -15.68
CA ILE A 216 31.52 -10.19 -15.56
C ILE A 216 31.95 -11.16 -16.67
N THR A 217 31.14 -12.15 -17.00
CA THR A 217 31.45 -13.15 -18.04
C THR A 217 31.49 -12.49 -19.42
N ILE A 218 30.50 -11.66 -19.75
CA ILE A 218 30.46 -10.88 -20.99
C ILE A 218 31.63 -9.90 -21.04
N HIS A 219 31.95 -9.22 -19.93
CA HIS A 219 33.10 -8.31 -19.87
C HIS A 219 34.41 -9.06 -20.08
N LYS A 220 34.61 -10.24 -19.47
CA LYS A 220 35.78 -11.09 -19.69
C LYS A 220 35.89 -11.55 -21.15
N GLU A 221 34.79 -11.96 -21.78
CA GLU A 221 34.79 -12.34 -23.20
C GLU A 221 35.06 -11.13 -24.11
N LEU A 222 34.55 -9.95 -23.79
CA LEU A 222 34.85 -8.72 -24.52
C LEU A 222 36.33 -8.31 -24.37
N GLN A 223 36.89 -8.42 -23.16
CA GLN A 223 38.32 -8.18 -22.93
C GLN A 223 39.18 -9.23 -23.66
N ARG A 224 38.75 -10.49 -23.70
CA ARG A 224 39.42 -11.54 -24.47
C ARG A 224 39.36 -11.24 -25.96
N LYS A 225 38.21 -10.84 -26.51
CA LYS A 225 38.09 -10.40 -27.92
C LYS A 225 38.94 -9.17 -28.22
N LYS A 226 39.00 -8.17 -27.33
CA LYS A 226 39.90 -7.02 -27.49
C LYS A 226 41.38 -7.44 -27.49
N LYS A 227 41.76 -8.36 -26.59
CA LYS A 227 43.13 -8.91 -26.53
C LYS A 227 43.46 -9.69 -27.81
N TRP A 228 42.58 -10.58 -28.28
CA TRP A 228 42.73 -11.30 -29.54
C TRP A 228 42.82 -10.38 -30.75
N ASN A 229 41.99 -9.33 -30.83
CA ASN A 229 42.04 -8.36 -31.93
C ASN A 229 43.35 -7.57 -31.94
N LEU A 230 43.91 -7.25 -30.77
CA LEU A 230 45.19 -6.58 -30.63
C LEU A 230 46.36 -7.49 -31.02
N GLU A 231 46.31 -8.77 -30.62
CA GLU A 231 47.29 -9.80 -30.96
C GLU A 231 47.27 -10.12 -32.47
N ILE A 232 46.08 -10.16 -33.10
CA ILE A 232 45.92 -10.29 -34.55
C ILE A 232 46.46 -9.06 -35.28
N SER A 233 46.23 -7.85 -34.76
CA SER A 233 46.81 -6.62 -35.33
C SER A 233 48.33 -6.62 -35.25
N LEU A 234 48.90 -7.04 -34.11
CA LEU A 234 50.35 -7.14 -33.91
C LEU A 234 51.00 -8.22 -34.79
N THR A 235 50.37 -9.38 -34.92
CA THR A 235 50.87 -10.47 -35.78
C THR A 235 50.69 -10.17 -37.27
N SER A 236 49.64 -9.44 -37.66
CA SER A 236 49.47 -8.91 -39.02
C SER A 236 50.53 -7.87 -39.37
N ASP A 237 50.78 -6.92 -38.46
CA ASP A 237 51.80 -5.89 -38.62
C ASP A 237 53.22 -6.49 -38.67
N TYR A 238 53.51 -7.44 -37.78
CA TYR A 238 54.77 -8.19 -37.79
C TYR A 238 54.93 -9.04 -39.06
N ARG A 239 53.88 -9.75 -39.51
CA ARG A 239 53.91 -10.54 -40.77
C ARG A 239 54.13 -9.65 -42.00
N LYS A 240 53.51 -8.46 -42.05
CA LYS A 240 53.80 -7.46 -43.10
C LYS A 240 55.25 -7.00 -43.03
N LYS A 241 55.79 -6.75 -41.84
CA LYS A 241 57.17 -6.30 -41.63
C LYS A 241 58.19 -7.38 -42.01
N VAL A 242 57.97 -8.63 -41.63
CA VAL A 242 58.81 -9.78 -42.01
C VAL A 242 58.78 -9.99 -43.53
N ASN A 243 57.61 -9.93 -44.17
CA ASN A 243 57.54 -10.01 -45.63
C ASN A 243 58.28 -8.85 -46.32
N SER A 244 58.28 -7.65 -45.72
CA SER A 244 59.08 -6.52 -46.20
C SER A 244 60.59 -6.75 -46.05
N TYR A 245 61.05 -7.38 -44.96
CA TYR A 245 62.47 -7.74 -44.79
C TYR A 245 62.87 -8.91 -45.69
N LEU A 246 62.04 -9.95 -45.81
CA LEU A 246 62.27 -11.08 -46.72
C LEU A 246 62.26 -10.66 -48.19
N GLN A 247 61.42 -9.71 -48.60
CA GLN A 247 61.47 -9.12 -49.94
C GLN A 247 62.78 -8.36 -50.18
N LYS A 248 63.30 -7.71 -49.13
CA LYS A 248 64.56 -6.96 -49.17
C LYS A 248 65.78 -7.89 -49.23
N ASP A 249 65.75 -9.01 -48.50
CA ASP A 249 66.78 -10.05 -48.57
C ASP A 249 66.72 -10.83 -49.89
N ARG A 250 65.53 -11.06 -50.47
CA ARG A 250 65.42 -11.68 -51.80
C ARG A 250 66.00 -10.82 -52.92
N ASN A 251 65.82 -9.49 -52.82
CA ASN A 251 66.47 -8.55 -53.74
C ASN A 251 67.99 -8.46 -53.50
N LEU A 252 68.46 -8.66 -52.26
CA LEU A 252 69.89 -8.69 -51.94
C LEU A 252 70.55 -10.01 -52.41
N GLU A 253 69.83 -11.12 -52.36
CA GLU A 253 70.32 -12.44 -52.80
C GLU A 253 70.22 -12.63 -54.32
N GLU A 254 69.31 -11.91 -55.00
CA GLU A 254 69.34 -11.74 -56.46
C GLU A 254 70.48 -10.80 -56.91
N GLU A 255 70.80 -9.72 -56.18
CA GLU A 255 71.96 -8.88 -56.54
C GLU A 255 73.32 -9.57 -56.29
N VAL A 256 73.43 -10.47 -55.31
CA VAL A 256 74.69 -11.20 -55.04
C VAL A 256 74.91 -12.37 -56.01
N LYS A 257 73.85 -12.94 -56.62
CA LYS A 257 74.00 -14.00 -57.63
C LYS A 257 74.31 -13.50 -59.05
N CYS A 258 74.26 -12.20 -59.29
CA CYS A 258 74.55 -11.61 -60.60
C CYS A 258 75.98 -11.02 -60.75
N LEU A 259 76.87 -11.17 -59.74
CA LEU A 259 78.23 -10.59 -59.78
C LEU A 259 79.38 -11.60 -59.83
N GLU A 260 79.13 -12.91 -59.97
CA GLU A 260 80.22 -13.90 -59.99
C GLU A 260 80.23 -14.87 -61.19
N GLN A 261 79.48 -14.59 -62.26
CA GLN A 261 79.56 -15.42 -63.47
C GLN A 261 79.14 -14.70 -64.77
N GLU A 262 79.85 -13.62 -65.14
CA GLU A 262 80.05 -13.25 -66.56
C GLU A 262 81.20 -12.20 -66.75
N GLU A 263 82.46 -12.65 -66.67
CA GLU A 263 83.56 -12.11 -67.48
C GLU A 263 83.85 -13.22 -68.51
N GLN A 264 83.44 -13.13 -69.79
CA GLN A 264 84.08 -12.48 -70.95
C GLN A 264 83.51 -13.18 -72.22
N PRO A 265 83.53 -12.61 -73.44
CA PRO A 265 82.93 -11.36 -73.88
C PRO A 265 82.10 -11.48 -75.21
N GLN A 266 81.06 -10.63 -75.33
CA GLN A 266 80.75 -9.67 -76.43
C GLN A 266 80.46 -10.13 -77.89
N GLU A 267 79.20 -9.97 -78.40
CA GLU A 267 78.72 -8.83 -79.24
C GLU A 267 77.25 -8.97 -79.81
N ARG A 268 76.41 -7.92 -79.62
CA ARG A 268 75.20 -7.37 -80.37
C ARG A 268 73.79 -8.06 -80.35
N VAL A 269 72.58 -7.42 -80.41
CA VAL A 269 71.91 -6.10 -80.09
C VAL A 269 70.35 -6.22 -80.33
N HIS A 270 69.50 -5.58 -79.47
CA HIS A 270 68.10 -4.99 -79.57
C HIS A 270 66.87 -5.72 -80.23
N GLN A 271 65.56 -5.47 -79.98
CA GLN A 271 64.74 -4.40 -79.34
C GLN A 271 63.27 -4.84 -79.00
N LYS A 272 62.64 -4.18 -77.99
CA LYS A 272 61.21 -3.77 -77.73
C LYS A 272 59.99 -4.72 -77.88
N ASN A 273 59.29 -4.92 -76.75
CA ASN A 273 57.97 -4.36 -76.30
C ASN A 273 56.86 -4.02 -77.34
N PRO A 274 55.61 -3.79 -76.88
CA PRO A 274 54.81 -4.38 -75.78
C PRO A 274 53.36 -4.67 -76.24
N GLU A 275 52.46 -4.80 -75.24
CA GLU A 275 50.99 -4.60 -75.32
C GLU A 275 50.21 -5.72 -76.01
N GLY A 276 49.03 -6.12 -75.55
CA GLY A 276 48.09 -5.61 -74.56
C GLY A 276 46.80 -6.43 -74.72
N GLU A 277 45.88 -6.30 -73.77
CA GLU A 277 44.43 -6.59 -73.87
C GLU A 277 44.00 -7.93 -74.52
N GLN A 278 43.23 -8.80 -73.88
CA GLN A 278 41.96 -8.55 -73.18
C GLN A 278 41.51 -9.85 -72.50
#